data_AF-A0A969K797-F1
#
_entry.id   AF-A0A969K797-F1
#
_cell.length_a   1.000
_cell.length_b   1.000
_cell.length_c   1.000
_cell.angle_alpha   90.00
_cell.angle_beta   90.00
_cell.angle_gamma   90.00
#
_symmetry.space_group_name_H-M   'P 1'
#
loop_
_entity.id
_entity.type
_entity.pdbx_description
1 polymer ?
#
loop_
_entity_poly.entity_id
_entity_poly.type
_entity_poly.pdbx_seq_one_letter_code
_entity_poly.pdbx_strand_id
1 'polypeptide(L)'
;MRMWLSRRERHSWSWAELSRRSGLPVWKLRWWRRRFDQIADPPDRPTDAFVAVDVVTLPLAMPIEVVTRSGHRLSVPVGFDEEHVTRILRLLQALDAGC
;
A
#
# COMPACT_ATOMS: atom_id res chain seq x y z
N MET A 1 -4.06 -0.39 21.86
CA MET A 1 -4.04 1.04 21.47
C MET A 1 -5.40 1.56 21.02
N ARG A 2 -6.07 0.89 20.07
CA ARG A 2 -7.41 1.26 19.58
C ARG A 2 -8.42 1.53 20.70
N MET A 3 -8.48 0.63 21.70
CA MET A 3 -9.31 0.79 22.89
C MET A 3 -9.07 2.10 23.66
N TRP A 4 -7.82 2.56 23.79
CA TRP A 4 -7.49 3.81 24.48
C TRP A 4 -7.96 5.04 23.72
N LEU A 5 -7.83 5.03 22.39
CA LEU A 5 -8.33 6.10 21.52
C LEU A 5 -9.86 6.15 21.52
N SER A 6 -10.54 5.01 21.45
CA SER A 6 -12.00 4.94 21.56
C SER A 6 -12.53 5.34 22.95
N ARG A 7 -11.75 5.12 24.02
CA ARG A 7 -12.08 5.64 25.36
C ARG A 7 -11.90 7.16 25.41
N ARG A 8 -10.88 7.71 24.76
CA ARG A 8 -10.68 9.16 24.65
C ARG A 8 -11.87 9.83 23.97
N GLU A 9 -12.37 9.27 22.88
CA GLU A 9 -13.55 9.82 22.16
C GLU A 9 -14.82 9.75 23.00
N ARG A 10 -15.08 8.61 23.65
CA ARG A 10 -16.27 8.45 24.50
C ARG A 10 -16.30 9.34 25.75
N HIS A 11 -15.13 9.64 26.31
CA HIS A 11 -15.02 10.43 27.53
C HIS A 11 -14.52 11.86 27.29
N SER A 12 -14.41 12.28 26.02
CA SER A 12 -13.93 13.61 25.61
C SER A 12 -12.58 14.00 26.23
N TRP A 13 -11.69 13.04 26.46
CA TRP A 13 -10.41 13.31 27.11
C TRP A 13 -9.45 14.08 26.20
N SER A 14 -8.71 14.99 26.81
CA SER A 14 -7.56 15.63 26.18
C SER A 14 -6.43 14.61 25.93
N TRP A 15 -5.51 14.95 25.02
CA TRP A 15 -4.33 14.12 24.78
C TRP A 15 -3.43 13.99 26.01
N ALA A 16 -3.34 15.05 26.82
CA ALA A 16 -2.58 15.03 28.06
C ALA A 16 -3.18 14.07 29.09
N GLU A 17 -4.50 14.05 29.23
CA GLU A 17 -5.19 13.09 30.12
C GLU A 17 -5.06 11.66 29.64
N LEU A 18 -5.21 11.42 28.34
CA LEU A 18 -4.99 10.09 27.78
C LEU A 18 -3.55 9.62 28.01
N SER A 19 -2.58 10.53 27.89
CA SER A 19 -1.17 10.26 28.15
C SER A 19 -0.94 9.87 29.62
N ARG A 20 -1.48 10.64 30.57
CA ARG A 20 -1.41 10.31 32.00
C ARG A 20 -2.06 8.96 32.33
N ARG A 21 -3.20 8.64 31.72
CA ARG A 21 -3.95 7.39 31.99
C ARG A 21 -3.32 6.16 31.35
N SER A 22 -2.72 6.31 30.17
CA SER A 22 -2.13 5.18 29.43
C SER A 22 -0.64 4.97 29.70
N GLY A 23 0.03 5.94 30.34
CA GLY A 23 1.49 5.95 30.51
C GLY A 23 2.26 6.17 29.22
N LEU A 24 1.57 6.50 28.11
CA LEU A 24 2.18 6.67 26.80
C LEU A 24 2.38 8.15 26.48
N PRO A 25 3.51 8.54 25.88
CA PRO A 25 3.73 9.92 25.49
C PRO A 25 2.77 10.34 24.37
N VAL A 26 2.36 11.60 24.38
CA VAL A 26 1.36 12.18 23.46
C VAL A 26 1.72 11.96 21.98
N TRP A 27 3.00 12.08 21.61
CA TRP A 27 3.43 11.89 20.22
C TRP A 27 3.12 10.47 19.72
N LYS A 28 3.31 9.45 20.56
CA LYS A 28 3.06 8.05 20.22
C LYS A 28 1.56 7.80 20.08
N LEU A 29 0.75 8.42 20.94
CA LEU A 29 -0.71 8.36 20.84
C LEU A 29 -1.24 9.02 19.55
N ARG A 30 -0.66 10.17 19.15
CA ARG A 30 -0.99 10.83 17.88
C ARG A 30 -0.58 10.01 16.66
N TRP A 31 0.60 9.39 16.70
CA TRP A 31 1.06 8.50 15.64
C TRP A 31 0.08 7.33 15.44
N TRP A 32 -0.37 6.71 16.52
CA TRP A 32 -1.35 5.62 16.45
C TRP A 32 -2.70 6.07 15.92
N ARG A 33 -3.19 7.25 16.29
CA ARG A 33 -4.42 7.82 15.70
C ARG A 33 -4.27 7.94 14.19
N ARG A 34 -3.21 8.59 13.71
CA ARG A 34 -2.94 8.73 12.27
C ARG A 34 -2.88 7.40 11.55
N ARG A 35 -2.23 6.39 12.17
CA ARG A 35 -2.12 5.05 11.58
C ARG A 35 -3.47 4.33 11.50
N PHE A 36 -4.35 4.52 12.48
CA PHE A 36 -5.69 3.95 12.41
C PHE A 36 -6.60 4.71 11.44
N ASP A 37 -6.46 6.03 11.33
CA ASP A 37 -7.18 6.84 10.35
C ASP A 37 -6.83 6.37 8.92
N GLN A 38 -5.55 6.11 8.63
CA GLN A 38 -5.10 5.56 7.33
C GLN A 38 -5.55 4.13 7.04
N ILE A 39 -5.97 3.37 8.05
CA ILE A 39 -6.50 2.00 7.88
C ILE A 39 -8.04 2.04 7.80
N ALA A 40 -8.66 3.04 8.43
CA ALA A 40 -10.10 3.23 8.45
C ALA A 40 -10.61 3.97 7.19
N ASP A 41 -9.83 4.94 6.69
CA ASP A 41 -9.98 5.49 5.34
C ASP A 41 -9.06 4.72 4.39
N PRO A 42 -9.58 3.85 3.51
CA PRO A 42 -8.85 3.59 2.28
C PRO A 42 -8.56 4.94 1.61
N PRO A 43 -7.35 5.16 1.06
CA PRO A 43 -6.98 6.44 0.48
C PRO A 43 -8.08 6.91 -0.48
N ASP A 44 -8.60 8.11 -0.24
CA ASP A 44 -9.56 8.87 -1.07
C ASP A 44 -9.80 8.20 -2.42
N ARG A 45 -10.76 7.28 -2.45
CA ARG A 45 -11.51 7.07 -3.68
C ARG A 45 -12.48 8.24 -3.71
N PRO A 46 -12.38 9.16 -4.68
CA PRO A 46 -13.33 10.26 -4.78
C PRO A 46 -14.75 9.68 -4.80
N THR A 47 -15.53 10.08 -3.80
CA THR A 47 -16.93 9.72 -3.61
C THR A 47 -17.75 10.24 -4.79
N ASP A 48 -18.30 9.32 -5.57
CA ASP A 48 -19.50 9.38 -6.43
C ASP A 48 -20.16 10.76 -6.66
N ALA A 49 -19.43 11.71 -7.24
CA ALA A 49 -20.04 12.57 -8.24
C ALA A 49 -20.06 11.73 -9.52
N PHE A 50 -21.25 11.41 -10.04
CA PHE A 50 -21.36 10.78 -11.36
C PHE A 50 -20.78 11.76 -12.39
N VAL A 51 -19.49 11.60 -12.68
CA VAL A 51 -18.82 12.21 -13.82
C VAL A 51 -19.12 11.30 -15.00
N ALA A 52 -19.65 11.86 -16.09
CA ALA A 52 -19.75 11.12 -17.34
C ALA A 52 -18.34 10.69 -17.76
N VAL A 53 -18.06 9.39 -17.67
CA VAL A 53 -16.80 8.80 -18.11
C VAL A 53 -17.03 8.32 -19.54
N ASP A 54 -16.44 9.02 -20.50
CA ASP A 54 -16.27 8.45 -21.83
C ASP A 54 -15.30 7.28 -21.70
N VAL A 55 -15.80 6.06 -21.94
CA VAL A 55 -14.97 4.87 -22.04
C VAL A 55 -14.20 4.95 -23.35
N VAL A 56 -13.06 5.64 -23.30
CA VAL A 56 -12.06 5.53 -24.35
C VAL A 56 -11.33 4.22 -24.10
N THR A 57 -11.59 3.22 -24.95
CA THR A 57 -10.81 1.98 -24.99
C THR A 57 -9.39 2.30 -25.47
N LEU A 58 -8.56 2.84 -24.59
CA LEU A 58 -7.13 2.91 -24.81
C LEU A 58 -6.60 1.48 -24.62
N PRO A 59 -5.74 0.98 -25.51
CA PRO A 59 -4.99 -0.24 -25.24
C PRO A 59 -4.11 0.04 -24.04
N LEU A 60 -4.61 -0.29 -22.83
CA LEU A 60 -3.87 -0.18 -21.58
C LEU A 60 -2.82 -1.27 -21.57
N ALA A 61 -1.72 -0.89 -22.19
CA ALA A 61 -0.43 -1.51 -22.17
C ALA A 61 0.09 -1.43 -20.71
N MET A 62 -0.44 -2.26 -19.81
CA MET A 62 0.01 -2.33 -18.42
C MET A 62 1.32 -3.13 -18.30
N PRO A 63 2.39 -2.54 -17.75
CA PRO A 63 3.66 -3.24 -17.60
C PRO A 63 3.52 -4.43 -16.65
N ILE A 64 4.11 -5.56 -17.03
CA ILE A 64 4.11 -6.78 -16.21
C ILE A 64 5.28 -6.70 -15.23
N GLU A 65 5.00 -6.83 -13.93
CA GLU A 65 6.04 -6.96 -12.91
C GLU A 65 6.29 -8.44 -12.60
N VAL A 66 7.52 -8.91 -12.80
CA VAL A 66 7.94 -10.27 -12.46
C VAL A 66 8.86 -10.23 -11.25
N VAL A 67 8.53 -11.00 -10.22
CA VAL A 67 9.33 -11.12 -9.00
C VAL A 67 9.92 -12.54 -8.93
N THR A 68 11.25 -12.64 -8.84
CA THR A 68 11.95 -13.94 -8.69
C THR A 68 11.91 -14.43 -7.24
N ARG A 69 12.22 -15.72 -7.02
CA ARG A 69 12.31 -16.29 -5.66
C ARG A 69 13.47 -15.69 -4.85
N SER A 70 14.54 -15.28 -5.52
CA SER A 70 15.67 -14.52 -4.97
C SER A 70 15.33 -13.06 -4.64
N GLY A 71 14.13 -12.59 -5.00
CA GLY A 71 13.63 -11.25 -4.66
C GLY A 71 13.95 -10.16 -5.69
N HIS A 72 14.49 -10.52 -6.86
CA HIS A 72 14.69 -9.58 -7.95
C HIS A 72 13.35 -9.19 -8.59
N ARG A 73 13.21 -7.92 -8.95
CA ARG A 73 12.00 -7.38 -9.57
C ARG A 73 12.32 -6.85 -10.96
N LEU A 74 11.59 -7.34 -11.95
CA LEU A 74 11.69 -6.92 -13.34
C LEU A 74 10.39 -6.25 -13.75
N SER A 75 10.45 -5.01 -14.21
CA SER A 75 9.31 -4.34 -14.85
C SER A 75 9.44 -4.48 -16.36
N VAL A 76 8.50 -5.19 -16.98
CA VAL A 76 8.44 -5.39 -18.43
C VAL A 76 7.46 -4.37 -19.01
N PRO A 77 7.93 -3.37 -19.78
CA PRO A 77 7.05 -2.41 -20.44
C PRO A 77 6.24 -3.11 -21.52
N VAL A 78 5.11 -2.53 -21.92
CA VAL A 78 4.29 -3.15 -22.96
C VAL A 78 4.80 -2.81 -24.35
N GLY A 79 4.76 -3.80 -25.24
CA GLY A 79 5.44 -3.79 -26.53
C GLY A 79 6.83 -4.41 -26.48
N PHE A 80 7.24 -4.95 -25.32
CA PHE A 80 8.47 -5.73 -25.22
C PHE A 80 8.28 -7.10 -25.86
N ASP A 81 9.29 -7.54 -26.60
CA ASP A 81 9.27 -8.80 -27.33
C ASP A 81 9.25 -10.00 -26.36
N GLU A 82 8.26 -10.87 -26.56
CA GLU A 82 7.99 -12.06 -25.75
C GLU A 82 9.21 -13.00 -25.71
N GLU A 83 9.93 -13.14 -26.84
CA GLU A 83 11.11 -14.00 -26.93
C GLU A 83 12.24 -13.48 -26.02
N HIS A 84 12.41 -12.16 -25.96
CA HIS A 84 13.42 -11.53 -25.12
C HIS A 84 13.09 -11.64 -23.64
N VAL A 85 11.81 -11.47 -23.24
CA VAL A 85 11.38 -11.68 -21.84
C VAL A 85 11.62 -13.13 -21.43
N THR A 86 11.21 -14.08 -22.28
CA THR A 86 11.37 -15.52 -22.02
C THR A 86 12.84 -15.89 -21.86
N ARG A 87 13.73 -15.33 -22.69
CA ARG A 87 15.17 -15.55 -22.59
C ARG A 87 15.76 -15.02 -21.28
N ILE A 88 15.37 -13.80 -20.87
CA ILE A 88 15.83 -13.19 -19.61
C ILE A 88 15.35 -14.00 -18.41
N LEU A 89 14.07 -14.41 -18.39
CA LEU A 89 13.52 -15.22 -17.30
C LEU A 89 14.22 -16.58 -17.18
N ARG A 90 14.56 -17.23 -18.30
CA ARG A 90 15.33 -18.48 -18.28
C ARG A 90 16.75 -18.29 -17.72
N LEU A 91 17.42 -17.19 -18.06
CA LEU A 91 18.75 -16.90 -17.53
C LEU A 91 18.71 -16.63 -16.02
N LEU A 92 17.72 -15.85 -15.55
CA LEU A 92 17.54 -15.59 -14.13
C LEU A 92 17.23 -16.88 -13.36
N GLN A 93 16.39 -17.76 -13.92
CA GLN A 93 16.11 -19.07 -13.32
C GLN A 93 17.34 -19.99 -13.27
N ALA A 94 18.18 -19.99 -14.31
CA ALA A 94 19.40 -20.78 -14.34
C ALA A 94 20.44 -20.29 -13.30
N LEU A 95 20.51 -18.97 -13.08
CA LEU A 95 21.34 -18.38 -12.03
C LEU A 95 20.80 -18.72 -10.63
N ASP A 96 19.48 -18.70 -10.44
CA ASP A 96 18.84 -19.10 -9.17
C ASP A 96 18.99 -20.61 -8.87
N ALA A 97 19.13 -21.45 -9.89
CA ALA A 97 19.27 -22.92 -9.75
C ALA A 97 20.73 -23.40 -9.64
N GLY A 98 21.70 -22.52 -9.89
CA GLY A 98 23.14 -22.83 -9.89
C GLY A 98 23.91 -22.44 -8.63
N CYS A 99 23.22 -22.00 -7.57
CA CYS A 99 23.78 -21.72 -6.24
C CYS A 99 23.37 -22.79 -5.23
#